data_AF-A0AAT9QW52-F1
#
_entry.id   AF-A0AAT9QW52-F1
#
_cell.length_a   1.000
_cell.length_b   1.000
_cell.length_c   1.000
_cell.angle_alpha   90.00
_cell.angle_beta   90.00
_cell.angle_gamma   90.00
#
_symmetry.space_group_name_H-M   'P 1'
#
loop_
_entity.id
_entity.type
_entity.pdbx_description
1 polymer ?
#
loop_
_entity_poly.entity_id
_entity_poly.type
_entity_poly.pdbx_seq_one_letter_code
_entity_poly.pdbx_strand_id
1 'polypeptide(L)'
;MPKLHRKGKGKPLRDAMDAAGLSGPELAEATKEVDPAGKGVSPATVGRITGRGKTARDTCEWTTAWYVAQALHRRVNAPLQDLFDMPPHLTVKVERSTPDAQEE
;
A
#
# COMPACT_ATOMS: atom_id res chain seq x y z
N MET A 1 10.96 -6.94 -1.47
CA MET A 1 10.19 -5.83 -2.09
C MET A 1 10.49 -4.54 -1.33
N PRO A 2 10.40 -3.36 -1.95
CA PRO A 2 10.67 -2.09 -1.25
C PRO A 2 9.62 -1.85 -0.15
N LYS A 3 10.02 -1.18 0.94
CA LYS A 3 9.08 -0.71 1.96
C LYS A 3 8.51 0.64 1.54
N LEU A 4 7.25 0.89 1.90
CA LEU A 4 6.57 2.17 1.64
C LEU A 4 6.46 2.97 2.94
N HIS A 5 6.71 4.28 2.84
CA HIS A 5 6.54 5.21 3.94
C HIS A 5 5.14 5.79 3.94
N ARG A 6 4.50 5.86 5.10
CA ARG A 6 3.19 6.52 5.23
C ARG A 6 3.35 8.04 5.17
N LYS A 7 2.46 8.71 4.46
CA LYS A 7 2.45 10.18 4.39
C LYS A 7 1.97 10.80 5.70
N GLY A 8 2.55 11.94 6.07
CA GLY A 8 2.03 12.81 7.13
C GLY A 8 1.73 12.10 8.45
N LYS A 9 2.57 11.15 8.88
CA LYS A 9 2.34 10.30 10.07
C LYS A 9 0.98 9.57 10.05
N GLY A 10 0.60 9.06 8.88
CA GLY A 10 -0.64 8.31 8.68
C GLY A 10 -1.90 9.18 8.77
N LYS A 11 -1.80 10.50 8.61
CA LYS A 11 -2.99 11.37 8.53
C LYS A 11 -3.85 11.04 7.29
N PRO A 12 -3.30 10.93 6.07
CA PRO A 12 -4.13 10.62 4.89
C PRO A 12 -4.85 9.27 5.00
N LEU A 13 -4.20 8.27 5.62
CA LEU A 13 -4.82 6.98 5.91
C LEU A 13 -6.03 7.11 6.84
N ARG A 14 -5.92 7.92 7.90
CA ARG A 14 -7.02 8.16 8.83
C ARG A 14 -8.14 8.97 8.18
N ASP A 15 -7.80 10.02 7.43
CA ASP A 15 -8.79 10.82 6.71
C ASP A 15 -9.59 9.94 5.72
N ALA A 16 -8.91 9.04 5.00
CA ALA A 16 -9.57 8.11 4.08
C ALA A 16 -10.42 7.05 4.81
N MET A 17 -9.96 6.56 5.97
CA MET A 17 -10.77 5.66 6.81
C MET A 17 -12.02 6.36 7.33
N ASP A 18 -11.88 7.58 7.84
CA ASP A 18 -12.97 8.38 8.37
C ASP A 18 -13.99 8.68 7.25
N ALA A 19 -13.53 9.05 6.06
CA ALA A 19 -14.39 9.26 4.88
C ALA A 19 -15.08 7.97 4.42
N ALA A 20 -14.42 6.82 4.57
CA ALA A 20 -14.99 5.51 4.23
C ALA A 20 -15.90 4.95 5.35
N GLY A 21 -15.98 5.61 6.49
CA GLY A 21 -16.73 5.14 7.67
C GLY A 21 -16.15 3.87 8.30
N LEU A 22 -14.82 3.68 8.25
CA LEU A 22 -14.16 2.44 8.70
C LEU A 22 -13.32 2.63 9.94
N SER A 23 -13.48 1.71 10.89
CA SER A 23 -12.51 1.47 11.94
C SER A 23 -11.31 0.63 11.46
N GLY A 24 -10.26 0.53 12.30
CA GLY A 24 -9.09 -0.30 12.00
C GLY A 24 -9.42 -1.78 11.76
N PRO A 25 -10.24 -2.44 12.60
CA PRO A 25 -10.70 -3.80 12.35
C PRO A 25 -11.52 -3.94 11.05
N GLU A 26 -12.40 -2.99 10.76
CA GLU A 26 -13.21 -3.03 9.53
C GLU A 26 -12.37 -2.85 8.26
N LEU A 27 -11.33 -2.02 8.33
CA LEU A 27 -10.35 -1.91 7.23
C LEU A 27 -9.57 -3.23 7.07
N ALA A 28 -9.22 -3.91 8.15
CA ALA A 28 -8.58 -5.23 8.07
C ALA A 28 -9.48 -6.26 7.39
N GLU A 29 -10.77 -6.32 7.73
CA GLU A 29 -11.73 -7.18 7.03
C GLU A 29 -11.88 -6.77 5.56
N ALA A 30 -11.96 -5.47 5.26
CA ALA A 30 -12.02 -4.97 3.89
C ALA A 30 -10.82 -5.38 3.03
N THR A 31 -9.64 -5.51 3.65
CA THR A 31 -8.45 -5.96 2.93
C THR A 31 -8.52 -7.43 2.53
N LYS A 32 -9.40 -8.25 3.13
CA LYS A 32 -9.63 -9.63 2.69
C LYS A 32 -10.42 -9.69 1.39
N GLU A 33 -11.31 -8.71 1.15
CA GLU A 33 -12.12 -8.63 -0.08
C GLU A 33 -11.30 -8.31 -1.34
N VAL A 34 -10.10 -7.74 -1.16
CA VAL A 34 -9.14 -7.44 -2.23
C VAL A 34 -8.02 -8.48 -2.31
N ASP A 35 -7.82 -9.27 -1.26
CA ASP A 35 -6.79 -10.31 -1.23
C ASP A 35 -7.30 -11.59 -1.89
N PRO A 36 -6.71 -12.03 -3.03
CA PRO A 36 -7.11 -13.29 -3.67
C PRO A 36 -6.92 -14.52 -2.77
N ALA A 37 -6.03 -14.45 -1.77
CA ALA A 37 -5.85 -15.51 -0.80
C ALA A 37 -6.82 -15.41 0.40
N GLY A 38 -7.62 -14.34 0.50
CA GLY A 38 -8.58 -14.10 1.58
C GLY A 38 -7.97 -13.87 2.97
N LYS A 39 -6.66 -13.68 3.08
CA LYS A 39 -5.97 -13.48 4.36
C LYS A 39 -6.07 -12.02 4.82
N GLY A 40 -5.91 -11.09 3.87
CA GLY A 40 -5.89 -9.66 4.12
C GLY A 40 -4.73 -9.23 5.03
N VAL A 41 -4.84 -8.03 5.57
CA VAL A 41 -3.90 -7.42 6.52
C VAL A 41 -4.47 -7.54 7.92
N SER A 42 -3.65 -7.98 8.88
CA SER A 42 -4.11 -8.13 10.26
C SER A 42 -4.50 -6.78 10.90
N PRO A 43 -5.50 -6.76 11.80
CA PRO A 43 -5.91 -5.53 12.50
C PRO A 43 -4.77 -4.85 13.26
N ALA A 44 -3.84 -5.64 13.81
CA ALA A 44 -2.65 -5.11 14.47
C ALA A 44 -1.72 -4.37 13.50
N THR A 45 -1.53 -4.89 12.28
CA THR A 45 -0.73 -4.23 11.25
C THR A 45 -1.41 -2.96 10.77
N VAL A 46 -2.74 -2.99 10.55
CA VAL A 46 -3.53 -1.78 10.25
C VAL A 46 -3.34 -0.72 11.35
N GLY A 47 -3.49 -1.10 12.62
CA GLY A 47 -3.29 -0.17 13.73
C GLY A 47 -1.88 0.43 13.81
N ARG A 48 -0.84 -0.32 13.42
CA ARG A 48 0.54 0.20 13.39
C ARG A 48 0.76 1.24 12.29
N ILE A 49 0.12 1.09 11.13
CA ILE A 49 0.32 2.02 9.99
C ILE A 49 -0.56 3.28 10.13
N THR A 50 -1.79 3.14 10.64
CA THR A 50 -2.74 4.25 10.77
C THR A 50 -2.61 4.97 12.11
N GLY A 51 -2.07 4.29 13.12
CA GLY A 51 -1.94 4.81 14.48
C GLY A 51 -0.94 5.96 14.66
N ARG A 52 -1.09 6.65 15.79
CA ARG A 52 -0.18 7.70 16.28
C ARG A 52 0.63 7.31 17.52
N GLY A 53 0.36 6.14 18.09
CA GLY A 53 0.92 5.70 19.37
C GLY A 53 2.36 5.20 19.27
N LYS A 54 2.91 4.80 20.42
CA LYS A 54 4.28 4.24 20.56
C LYS A 54 4.58 3.04 19.66
N THR A 55 3.54 2.29 19.29
CA THR A 55 3.64 1.11 18.43
C THR A 55 3.50 1.44 16.95
N ALA A 56 3.22 2.70 16.59
CA ALA A 56 3.12 3.12 15.20
C ALA A 56 4.42 2.85 14.44
N ARG A 57 4.30 2.59 13.15
CA ARG A 57 5.42 2.35 12.24
C ARG A 57 5.29 3.30 11.06
N ASP A 58 6.41 3.93 10.71
CA ASP A 58 6.44 4.85 9.57
C ASP A 58 6.53 4.12 8.24
N THR A 59 6.97 2.86 8.25
CA THR A 59 7.08 2.02 7.05
C THR A 59 6.26 0.74 7.16
N CYS A 60 5.75 0.26 6.03
CA CYS A 60 5.20 -1.09 5.89
C CYS A 60 5.66 -1.76 4.60
N GLU A 61 5.40 -3.07 4.49
CA GLU A 61 5.65 -3.83 3.26
C GLU A 61 4.77 -3.31 2.13
N TRP A 62 5.32 -3.31 0.90
CA TRP A 62 4.60 -2.85 -0.29
C TRP A 62 3.22 -3.52 -0.44
N THR A 63 3.16 -4.83 -0.23
CA THR A 63 1.92 -5.60 -0.35
C THR A 63 0.88 -5.16 0.68
N THR A 64 1.30 -4.87 1.91
CA THR A 64 0.41 -4.33 2.96
C THR A 64 -0.17 -2.99 2.56
N ALA A 65 0.68 -2.07 2.09
CA ALA A 65 0.24 -0.76 1.62
C ALA A 65 -0.72 -0.87 0.43
N TRP A 66 -0.44 -1.77 -0.51
CA TRP A 66 -1.28 -2.01 -1.68
C TRP A 66 -2.68 -2.51 -1.28
N TYR A 67 -2.79 -3.52 -0.41
CA TYR A 67 -4.09 -4.02 0.03
C TYR A 67 -4.90 -2.95 0.78
N VAL A 68 -4.25 -2.19 1.66
CA VAL A 68 -4.91 -1.11 2.41
C VAL A 68 -5.40 -0.01 1.47
N ALA A 69 -4.55 0.43 0.54
CA ALA A 69 -4.92 1.43 -0.45
C ALA A 69 -6.05 0.93 -1.35
N GLN A 70 -6.02 -0.33 -1.80
CA GLN A 70 -7.05 -0.86 -2.68
C GLN A 70 -8.40 -1.02 -1.98
N ALA A 71 -8.41 -1.43 -0.71
CA ALA A 71 -9.61 -1.48 0.11
C ALA A 71 -10.24 -0.08 0.29
N LEU A 72 -9.42 0.94 0.56
CA LEU A 72 -9.89 2.33 0.69
C LEU A 72 -10.30 2.91 -0.67
N HIS A 73 -9.58 2.61 -1.74
CA HIS A 73 -9.88 3.07 -3.10
C HIS A 73 -11.25 2.59 -3.58
N ARG A 74 -11.63 1.34 -3.29
CA ARG A 74 -12.98 0.82 -3.60
C ARG A 74 -14.11 1.59 -2.92
N ARG A 75 -13.86 2.28 -1.80
CA ARG A 75 -14.88 2.98 -1.02
C ARG A 75 -14.88 4.50 -1.24
N VAL A 76 -13.69 5.11 -1.28
CA VAL A 76 -13.54 6.57 -1.30
C VAL A 76 -12.55 7.06 -2.36
N ASN A 77 -12.19 6.23 -3.33
CA ASN A 77 -11.27 6.58 -4.41
C ASN A 77 -9.93 7.14 -3.88
N ALA A 78 -9.40 6.59 -2.79
CA ALA A 78 -8.10 6.95 -2.22
C ALA A 78 -6.96 6.12 -2.84
N PRO A 79 -6.22 6.63 -3.85
CA PRO A 79 -5.18 5.86 -4.52
C PRO A 79 -3.92 5.73 -3.65
N LEU A 80 -3.08 4.74 -3.95
CA LEU A 80 -1.88 4.40 -3.17
C LEU A 80 -0.95 5.61 -2.96
N GLN A 81 -0.72 6.39 -4.01
CA GLN A 81 0.16 7.55 -4.00
C GLN A 81 -0.33 8.69 -3.11
N ASP A 82 -1.60 8.75 -2.75
CA ASP A 82 -2.12 9.78 -1.84
C ASP A 82 -1.89 9.39 -0.37
N LEU A 83 -1.74 8.09 -0.12
CA LEU A 83 -1.62 7.50 1.22
C LEU A 83 -0.15 7.26 1.62
N PHE A 84 0.70 6.91 0.65
CA PHE A 84 2.09 6.51 0.86
C PHE A 84 3.05 7.28 -0.05
N ASP A 85 4.28 7.47 0.42
CA ASP A 85 5.38 7.98 -0.38
C ASP A 85 5.90 6.87 -1.29
N MET A 86 5.76 7.09 -2.59
CA MET A 86 6.27 6.17 -3.59
C MET A 86 7.80 6.28 -3.66
N PRO A 87 8.54 5.16 -3.65
CA PRO A 87 9.98 5.21 -3.87
C PRO A 87 10.23 5.85 -5.24
N PRO A 88 11.27 6.70 -5.36
CA PRO A 88 11.63 7.27 -6.64
C PRO A 88 11.85 6.11 -7.63
N HIS A 89 11.27 6.26 -8.82
CA HIS A 89 11.32 5.31 -9.91
C HIS A 89 12.76 4.81 -10.10
N LEU A 90 13.01 3.54 -9.76
CA LEU A 90 14.22 2.83 -10.18
C LEU A 90 14.08 2.56 -11.68
N THR A 91 14.35 3.56 -12.50
CA THR A 91 14.48 3.40 -13.95
C THR A 91 15.79 2.69 -14.24
N VAL A 92 15.86 1.39 -13.94
CA VAL A 92 16.87 0.53 -14.56
C VAL A 92 16.35 0.22 -15.96
N LYS A 93 16.66 1.10 -16.92
CA LYS A 93 16.51 0.78 -18.35
C LYS A 93 17.55 -0.29 -18.68
N VAL A 94 17.21 -1.56 -18.50
CA VAL A 94 17.89 -2.62 -19.25
C VAL A 94 17.25 -2.65 -20.63
N GLU A 95 17.81 -1.85 -21.54
CA GLU A 95 17.63 -2.06 -22.97
C GLU A 95 18.32 -3.38 -23.32
N ARG A 96 17.55 -4.46 -23.49
CA ARG A 96 18.01 -5.69 -24.14
C ARG A 96 17.49 -5.67 -25.58
N SER A 97 18.16 -4.89 -26.41
CA SER A 97 18.14 -5.11 -27.86
C SER A 97 19.33 -6.02 -28.18
N THR A 98 19.10 -7.32 -28.30
CA THR A 98 20.04 -8.21 -28.99
C THR A 98 19.86 -7.98 -30.49
N PRO A 99 20.89 -7.56 -31.25
CA PRO A 99 20.85 -7.67 -32.69
C PRO A 99 20.94 -9.15 -33.05
N ASP A 100 19.80 -9.72 -33.45
CA ASP A 100 19.76 -10.99 -34.13
C ASP A 100 20.21 -10.74 -35.58
N ALA A 101 21.47 -11.07 -35.87
CA ALA A 101 21.99 -11.18 -37.22
C ALA A 101 22.94 -12.38 -37.24
N GLN A 102 22.36 -13.55 -37.53
CA GLN A 102 23.09 -14.72 -38.02
C GLN A 102 23.43 -14.53 -39.50
N GLU A 103 24.71 -14.42 -39.83
CA GLU A 103 25.38 -14.73 -41.11
C GLU A 103 26.83 -15.04 -40.69
N GLU A 104 27.50 -16.16 -40.97
CA GLU A 104 27.36 -17.26 -41.95
C GLU A 104 27.86 -18.59 -41.33
#